data_AF-G3NMG8-F1
#
_entry.id   AF-G3NMG8-F1
#
_cell.length_a   1.000
_cell.length_b   1.000
_cell.length_c   1.000
_cell.angle_alpha   90.00
_cell.angle_beta   90.00
_cell.angle_gamma   90.00
#
_symmetry.space_group_name_H-M   'P 1'
#
loop_
_entity.id
_entity.type
_entity.pdbx_description
1 polymer ?
#
loop_
_entity_poly.entity_id
_entity_poly.type
_entity_poly.pdbx_seq_one_letter_code
_entity_poly.pdbx_strand_id
1 'polypeptide(L)'
;MSSGLTRLSLQEALEMHRPQFLSQSRRRVKRLALQAEERKLQEAFSRERDPLFTRPGGPGRLLQPAGAAVLRRAVPRREMILRSKQIYETLPEVQRRREDERRKAEYRSYRLNAQLYNKRITNHVLGRRTLWH
;
A
#
# COMPACT_ATOMS: atom_id res chain seq x y z
N MET A 1 2.96 51.98 39.06
CA MET A 1 4.28 52.12 38.42
C MET A 1 4.19 51.49 37.05
N SER A 2 3.90 52.30 36.03
CA SER A 2 3.71 51.85 34.65
C SER A 2 5.06 51.37 34.11
N SER A 3 5.22 50.05 33.98
CA SER A 3 6.36 49.45 33.29
C SER A 3 6.24 49.77 31.81
N GLY A 4 7.01 50.76 31.34
CA GLY A 4 7.09 51.13 29.94
C GLY A 4 7.47 49.91 29.10
N LEU A 5 6.69 49.65 28.04
CA LEU A 5 6.96 48.59 27.08
C LEU A 5 8.29 48.92 26.37
N THR A 6 9.39 48.34 26.83
CA THR A 6 10.65 48.33 26.07
C THR A 6 10.39 47.62 24.75
N ARG A 7 10.59 48.35 23.64
CA ARG A 7 10.40 47.82 22.29
C ARG A 7 11.57 46.89 21.97
N LEU A 8 11.51 45.66 22.47
CA LEU A 8 12.49 44.62 22.19
C LEU A 8 12.28 44.06 20.78
N SER A 9 13.39 43.74 20.10
CA SER A 9 13.30 42.97 18.86
C SER A 9 12.80 41.55 19.15
N LEU A 10 12.17 40.89 18.16
CA LEU A 10 11.70 39.51 18.32
C LEU A 10 12.85 38.56 18.72
N GLN A 11 14.06 38.83 18.22
CA GLN A 11 15.26 38.06 18.55
C GLN A 11 15.65 38.26 20.02
N GLU A 12 15.71 39.51 20.51
CA GLU A 12 16.00 39.82 21.92
C GLU A 12 14.97 39.19 22.85
N ALA A 13 13.68 39.28 22.51
CA ALA A 13 12.61 38.67 23.28
C ALA A 13 12.77 37.14 23.37
N LEU A 14 13.18 36.49 22.27
CA LEU A 14 13.40 35.05 22.24
C LEU A 14 14.63 34.63 23.07
N GLU A 15 15.71 35.43 23.02
CA GLU A 15 16.91 35.23 23.86
C GLU A 15 16.59 35.36 25.35
N MET A 16 15.80 36.37 25.73
CA MET A 16 15.43 36.62 27.13
C MET A 16 14.44 35.59 27.67
N HIS A 17 13.38 35.29 26.92
CA HIS A 17 12.29 34.45 27.41
C HIS A 17 12.48 32.96 27.17
N ARG A 18 13.34 32.54 26.22
CA ARG A 18 13.55 31.12 25.85
C ARG A 18 15.03 30.75 25.58
N PRO A 19 15.95 31.00 26.53
CA PRO A 19 17.38 30.68 26.35
C PRO A 19 17.67 29.17 26.22
N GLN A 20 16.85 28.31 26.84
CA GLN A 20 17.00 26.86 26.76
C GLN A 20 16.70 26.32 25.36
N PHE A 21 15.68 26.86 24.69
CA PHE A 21 15.32 26.48 23.33
C PHE A 21 16.45 26.80 22.35
N LEU A 22 17.05 27.99 22.46
CA LEU A 22 18.20 28.38 21.65
C LEU A 22 19.40 27.46 21.88
N SER A 23 19.70 27.16 23.14
CA SER A 23 20.79 26.23 23.50
C SER A 23 20.58 24.84 22.88
N GLN A 24 19.37 24.29 22.97
CA GLN A 24 19.02 22.99 22.39
C GLN A 24 19.06 23.00 20.86
N SER A 25 18.51 24.04 20.23
CA SER A 25 18.52 24.20 18.78
C SER A 25 19.96 24.28 18.24
N ARG A 26 20.80 25.12 18.84
CA ARG A 26 22.23 25.23 18.50
C ARG A 26 22.95 23.89 18.68
N ARG A 27 22.69 23.16 19.77
CA ARG A 27 23.25 21.81 20.00
C ARG A 27 22.79 20.80 18.94
N ARG A 28 21.52 20.84 18.54
CA ARG A 28 20.96 19.98 17.49
C ARG A 28 21.64 20.25 16.14
N VAL A 29 21.79 21.52 15.76
CA VAL A 29 22.46 21.91 14.51
C VAL A 29 23.91 21.38 14.49
N LYS A 30 24.66 21.55 15.59
CA LYS A 30 26.01 20.98 15.72
C LYS A 30 26.04 19.46 15.54
N ARG A 31 25.09 18.73 16.16
CA ARG A 31 24.99 17.27 16.00
C ARG A 31 24.67 16.87 14.56
N LEU A 32 23.76 17.58 13.90
CA LEU A 32 23.42 17.32 12.51
C LEU A 32 24.60 17.56 11.57
N ALA A 33 25.40 18.59 11.82
CA ALA A 33 26.62 18.85 11.06
C ALA A 33 27.62 17.69 11.19
N LEU A 34 27.86 17.20 12.42
CA LEU A 34 28.72 16.03 12.66
C LEU A 34 28.21 14.78 11.93
N GLN A 35 26.90 14.48 12.03
CA GLN A 35 26.30 13.35 11.32
C GLN A 35 26.40 13.48 9.79
N ALA A 36 26.33 14.69 9.25
CA ALA A 36 26.49 14.93 7.83
C ALA A 36 27.93 14.63 7.39
N GLU A 37 28.93 15.05 8.17
CA GLU A 37 30.34 14.72 7.91
C GLU A 37 30.61 13.22 8.06
N GLU A 38 30.07 12.56 9.09
CA GLU A 38 30.16 11.10 9.27
C GLU A 38 29.62 10.35 8.04
N ARG A 39 28.47 10.77 7.51
CA ARG A 39 27.91 10.15 6.29
C ARG A 39 28.79 10.37 5.06
N LYS A 40 29.34 11.57 4.88
CA LYS A 40 30.28 11.84 3.76
C LYS A 40 31.51 10.95 3.85
N LEU A 41 32.10 10.82 5.03
CA LEU A 41 33.24 9.93 5.26
C LEU A 41 32.85 8.47 5.00
N GLN A 42 31.70 8.03 5.53
CA GLN A 42 31.21 6.67 5.33
C GLN A 42 30.95 6.37 3.85
N GLU A 43 30.43 7.33 3.08
CA GLU A 43 30.29 7.22 1.62
C GLU A 43 31.64 7.16 0.92
N ALA A 44 32.61 8.00 1.28
CA ALA A 44 33.96 7.96 0.71
C ALA A 44 34.65 6.62 0.97
N PHE A 45 34.64 6.14 2.22
CA PHE A 45 35.16 4.82 2.57
C PHE A 45 34.42 3.69 1.86
N SER A 46 33.10 3.78 1.72
CA SER A 46 32.33 2.79 0.97
C SER A 46 32.72 2.81 -0.51
N ARG A 47 32.92 3.98 -1.13
CA ARG A 47 33.36 4.08 -2.53
C ARG A 47 34.75 3.49 -2.77
N GLU A 48 35.67 3.60 -1.82
CA GLU A 48 37.01 3.00 -1.91
C GLU A 48 37.00 1.50 -1.61
N ARG A 49 36.19 1.07 -0.63
CA ARG A 49 36.07 -0.32 -0.21
C ARG A 49 35.28 -1.16 -1.20
N ASP A 50 34.19 -0.63 -1.73
CA ASP A 50 33.28 -1.34 -2.62
C ASP A 50 34.03 -1.99 -3.80
N PRO A 51 34.95 -1.36 -4.55
CA PRO A 51 35.67 -2.04 -5.63
C PRO A 51 36.70 -3.09 -5.14
N LEU A 52 37.23 -2.96 -3.91
CA LEU A 52 38.23 -3.90 -3.37
C LEU A 52 37.59 -5.16 -2.78
N PHE A 53 36.40 -5.01 -2.18
CA PHE A 53 35.62 -6.11 -1.59
C PHE A 53 34.54 -6.63 -2.54
N THR A 54 34.24 -5.90 -3.62
CA THR A 54 33.48 -6.39 -4.78
C THR A 54 34.46 -7.03 -5.77
N ARG A 55 34.68 -8.34 -5.61
CA ARG A 55 35.40 -9.17 -6.58
C ARG A 55 34.91 -8.89 -8.02
N PRO A 56 35.77 -8.79 -9.04
CA PRO A 56 35.34 -8.88 -10.43
C PRO A 56 34.78 -10.31 -10.63
N GLY A 57 33.45 -10.44 -10.59
CA GLY A 57 32.74 -11.72 -10.53
C GLY A 57 32.08 -12.05 -9.18
N GLY A 58 32.09 -11.14 -8.21
CA GLY A 58 31.28 -11.18 -6.98
C GLY A 58 30.14 -10.17 -7.06
N PRO A 59 28.98 -10.44 -6.43
CA PRO A 59 27.75 -9.68 -6.68
C PRO A 59 27.77 -8.34 -5.94
N GLY A 60 28.50 -7.37 -6.48
CA GLY A 60 28.36 -5.96 -6.13
C GLY A 60 27.39 -5.28 -7.07
N ARG A 61 26.24 -4.91 -6.52
CA ARG A 61 25.45 -3.73 -6.91
C ARG A 61 24.95 -3.61 -8.35
N LEU A 62 24.61 -4.72 -8.98
CA LEU A 62 23.35 -4.68 -9.73
C LEU A 62 22.23 -4.54 -8.69
N LEU A 63 21.19 -3.75 -8.98
CA LEU A 63 19.86 -4.10 -8.51
C LEU A 63 19.58 -5.50 -9.08
N GLN A 64 20.18 -6.51 -8.46
CA GLN A 64 19.91 -7.89 -8.81
C GLN A 64 18.44 -8.07 -8.46
N PRO A 65 17.59 -8.56 -9.38
CA PRO A 65 16.29 -9.05 -8.97
C PRO A 65 16.58 -10.05 -7.83
N ALA A 66 16.00 -9.80 -6.66
CA ALA A 66 16.29 -10.58 -5.45
C ALA A 66 15.97 -12.06 -5.69
N GLY A 67 16.95 -12.83 -6.15
CA GLY A 67 16.68 -14.13 -6.79
C GLY A 67 17.73 -15.22 -6.62
N ALA A 68 18.93 -14.93 -6.10
CA ALA A 68 19.99 -15.95 -5.97
C ALA A 68 20.40 -16.27 -4.52
N ALA A 69 20.10 -15.41 -3.55
CA ALA A 69 20.16 -15.81 -2.15
C ALA A 69 18.85 -16.48 -1.79
N VAL A 70 18.89 -17.74 -1.33
CA VAL A 70 17.75 -18.42 -0.69
C VAL A 70 17.48 -17.71 0.64
N LEU A 71 17.06 -16.46 0.59
CA LEU A 71 16.43 -15.79 1.71
C LEU A 71 15.14 -16.56 1.94
N ARG A 72 15.13 -17.39 2.98
CA ARG A 72 13.91 -17.98 3.51
C ARG A 72 12.93 -16.83 3.69
N ARG A 73 11.91 -16.77 2.83
CA ARG A 73 10.84 -15.78 2.94
C ARG A 73 10.26 -15.92 4.34
N ALA A 74 10.13 -14.82 5.08
CA ALA A 74 9.50 -14.83 6.40
C ALA A 74 8.09 -15.46 6.35
N VAL A 75 7.41 -15.33 5.19
CA VAL A 75 6.12 -15.94 4.90
C VAL A 75 6.28 -16.98 3.77
N PRO A 76 5.80 -18.22 3.96
CA PRO A 76 5.80 -19.24 2.91
C PRO A 76 5.03 -18.80 1.66
N ARG A 77 5.51 -19.20 0.47
CA ARG A 77 4.87 -18.86 -0.82
C ARG A 77 3.38 -19.26 -0.87
N ARG A 78 3.02 -20.39 -0.25
CA ARG A 78 1.63 -20.87 -0.21
C ARG A 78 0.72 -19.91 0.54
N GLU A 79 1.16 -19.42 1.70
CA GLU A 79 0.42 -18.46 2.52
C GLU A 79 0.29 -17.12 1.80
N MET A 80 1.38 -16.66 1.17
CA MET A 80 1.36 -15.45 0.35
C MET A 80 0.29 -15.55 -0.76
N ILE A 81 0.25 -16.66 -1.50
CA ILE A 81 -0.76 -16.88 -2.54
C ILE A 81 -2.18 -16.90 -1.94
N LEU A 82 -2.38 -17.61 -0.82
CA LEU A 82 -3.67 -17.71 -0.18
C LEU A 82 -4.18 -16.34 0.29
N ARG A 83 -3.31 -15.56 0.94
CA ARG A 83 -3.61 -14.20 1.42
C ARG A 83 -3.91 -13.26 0.26
N SER A 84 -3.12 -13.30 -0.82
CA SER A 84 -3.39 -12.51 -2.02
C SER A 84 -4.73 -12.89 -2.68
N LYS A 85 -5.07 -14.19 -2.70
CA LYS A 85 -6.36 -14.66 -3.23
C LYS A 85 -7.53 -14.17 -2.37
N GLN A 86 -7.41 -14.23 -1.04
CA GLN A 86 -8.42 -13.70 -0.13
C GLN A 86 -8.62 -12.20 -0.34
N ILE A 87 -7.53 -11.43 -0.41
CA ILE A 87 -7.59 -9.98 -0.65
C ILE A 87 -8.31 -9.70 -1.98
N TYR A 88 -7.94 -10.41 -3.06
CA TYR A 88 -8.58 -10.27 -4.37
C TYR A 88 -10.09 -10.58 -4.32
N GLU A 89 -10.47 -11.67 -3.66
CA GLU A 89 -11.88 -12.05 -3.51
C GLU A 89 -12.67 -11.04 -2.68
N THR A 90 -12.05 -10.38 -1.69
CA THR A 90 -12.69 -9.35 -0.87
C THR A 90 -12.79 -7.97 -1.54
N LEU A 91 -12.18 -7.77 -2.72
CA LEU A 91 -12.27 -6.48 -3.41
C LEU A 91 -13.72 -6.15 -3.76
N PRO A 92 -14.19 -4.91 -3.50
CA PRO A 92 -15.58 -4.52 -3.76
C PRO A 92 -15.95 -4.64 -5.24
N GLU A 93 -14.99 -4.39 -6.14
CA GLU A 93 -15.15 -4.56 -7.59
C GLU A 93 -15.44 -6.02 -7.96
N VAL A 94 -14.70 -6.97 -7.37
CA VAL A 94 -14.84 -8.41 -7.63
C VAL A 94 -16.15 -8.95 -7.08
N GLN A 95 -16.54 -8.51 -5.88
CA GLN A 95 -17.81 -8.90 -5.25
C GLN A 95 -19.00 -8.39 -6.06
N ARG A 96 -19.03 -7.10 -6.41
CA ARG A 96 -20.09 -6.52 -7.25
C ARG A 96 -20.23 -7.25 -8.57
N ARG A 97 -19.10 -7.56 -9.23
CA ARG A 97 -19.11 -8.31 -10.47
C ARG A 97 -19.73 -9.71 -10.31
N ARG A 98 -19.37 -10.45 -9.25
CA ARG A 98 -19.96 -11.77 -8.96
C ARG A 98 -21.45 -11.68 -8.68
N GLU A 99 -21.88 -10.69 -7.91
CA GLU A 99 -23.31 -10.46 -7.61
C GLU A 99 -24.09 -10.12 -8.88
N ASP A 100 -23.55 -9.27 -9.76
CA ASP A 100 -24.18 -8.92 -11.02
C ASP A 100 -24.28 -10.12 -11.98
N GLU A 101 -23.26 -10.97 -12.02
CA GLU A 101 -23.26 -12.22 -12.79
C GLU A 101 -24.31 -13.20 -12.24
N ARG A 102 -24.40 -13.36 -10.92
CA ARG A 102 -25.45 -14.18 -10.26
C ARG A 102 -26.84 -13.64 -10.56
N ARG A 103 -27.04 -12.33 -10.38
CA ARG A 103 -28.29 -11.65 -10.71
C ARG A 103 -28.67 -11.91 -12.17
N LYS A 104 -27.76 -11.71 -13.12
CA LYS A 104 -28.03 -11.99 -14.55
C LYS A 104 -28.41 -13.44 -14.81
N ALA A 105 -27.78 -14.40 -14.14
CA ALA A 105 -28.14 -15.82 -14.27
C ALA A 105 -29.55 -16.10 -13.73
N GLU A 106 -29.89 -15.57 -12.57
CA GLU A 106 -31.25 -15.67 -11.99
C GLU A 106 -32.30 -14.99 -12.87
N TYR A 107 -32.03 -13.79 -13.38
CA TYR A 107 -32.95 -13.13 -14.30
C TYR A 107 -33.17 -13.93 -15.59
N ARG A 108 -32.15 -14.64 -16.09
CA ARG A 108 -32.30 -15.53 -17.25
C ARG A 108 -33.20 -16.72 -16.95
N SER A 109 -33.04 -17.36 -15.79
CA SER A 109 -33.90 -18.48 -15.39
C SER A 109 -35.34 -18.02 -15.13
N TYR A 110 -35.54 -16.90 -14.41
CA TYR A 110 -36.86 -16.32 -14.20
C TYR A 110 -37.54 -15.95 -15.50
N ARG A 111 -36.81 -15.37 -16.46
CA ARG A 111 -37.36 -15.04 -17.78
C ARG A 111 -37.83 -16.29 -18.52
N LEU A 112 -37.03 -17.35 -18.52
CA LEU A 112 -37.42 -18.62 -19.16
C LEU A 112 -38.64 -19.24 -18.46
N ASN A 113 -38.66 -19.26 -17.13
CA ASN A 113 -39.78 -19.79 -16.35
C ASN A 113 -41.07 -19.02 -16.62
N ALA A 114 -41.00 -17.69 -16.71
CA ALA A 114 -42.14 -16.86 -17.08
C ALA A 114 -42.66 -17.17 -18.49
N GLN A 115 -41.76 -17.36 -19.46
CA GLN A 115 -42.15 -17.76 -20.82
C GLN A 115 -42.83 -19.14 -20.84
N LEU A 116 -42.29 -20.11 -20.10
CA LEU A 116 -42.87 -21.45 -19.99
C LEU A 116 -44.24 -21.41 -19.29
N TYR A 117 -44.38 -20.62 -18.22
CA TYR A 117 -45.63 -20.43 -17.53
C TYR A 117 -46.69 -19.81 -18.44
N ASN A 118 -46.36 -18.72 -19.13
CA ASN A 118 -47.28 -18.08 -20.09
C ASN A 118 -47.69 -19.08 -21.18
N LYS A 119 -46.75 -19.81 -21.75
CA LYS A 119 -47.02 -20.85 -22.75
C LYS A 119 -47.95 -21.95 -22.23
N ARG A 120 -47.75 -22.40 -20.98
CA ARG A 120 -48.64 -23.38 -20.32
C ARG A 120 -50.06 -22.84 -20.20
N ILE A 121 -50.23 -21.62 -19.69
CA ILE A 121 -51.55 -20.99 -19.53
C ILE A 121 -52.24 -20.81 -20.89
N THR A 122 -51.53 -20.29 -21.89
CA THR A 122 -52.09 -20.10 -23.23
C THR A 122 -52.54 -21.42 -23.86
N ASN A 123 -51.73 -22.48 -23.75
CA ASN A 123 -52.13 -23.79 -24.27
C ASN A 123 -53.34 -24.37 -23.53
N HIS A 124 -53.43 -24.17 -22.22
CA HIS A 124 -54.57 -24.59 -21.42
C HIS A 124 -55.86 -23.87 -21.86
N VAL A 125 -55.80 -22.54 -22.04
CA VAL A 125 -56.94 -21.73 -22.51
C VAL A 125 -57.38 -22.12 -23.93
N LEU A 126 -56.43 -22.41 -24.82
CA LEU A 126 -56.69 -22.81 -26.20
C LEU A 126 -57.02 -24.31 -26.37
N GLY A 127 -57.11 -25.08 -25.27
CA GLY A 127 -57.42 -26.52 -25.30
C GLY A 127 -56.36 -27.40 -25.97
N ARG A 128 -55.12 -26.91 -26.14
CA ARG A 128 -54.03 -27.66 -26.77
C ARG A 128 -53.38 -28.59 -25.73
N ARG A 129 -53.43 -29.91 -25.93
CA ARG A 129 -52.75 -30.90 -25.07
C ARG A 129 -51.24 -30.69 -25.11
N THR A 130 -50.64 -30.39 -23.95
CA THR A 130 -49.19 -30.39 -23.76
C THR A 130 -48.76 -31.73 -23.15
N LEU A 131 -47.97 -32.52 -23.88
CA LEU A 131 -47.38 -33.79 -23.44
C LEU A 131 -46.15 -33.51 -22.57
N TRP A 132 -46.34 -33.15 -21.31
CA TRP A 132 -45.24 -33.07 -20.34
C TRP A 132 -45.74 -33.55 -18.98
N HIS A 133 -45.26 -34.73 -18.58
CA HIS A 133 -45.20 -35.21 -17.19
C HIS A 133 -43.81 -34.90 -16.63
#